data_AF-A0A7J9IP58-F1
#
_entry.id   AF-A0A7J9IP58-F1
#
_cell.length_a   1.000
_cell.length_b   1.000
_cell.length_c   1.000
_cell.angle_alpha   90.00
_cell.angle_beta   90.00
_cell.angle_gamma   90.00
#
_symmetry.space_group_name_H-M   'P 1'
#
loop_
_entity.id
_entity.type
_entity.pdbx_description
1 polymer ?
#
loop_
_entity_poly.entity_id
_entity_poly.type
_entity_poly.pdbx_seq_one_letter_code
_entity_poly.pdbx_strand_id
1 'polypeptide(L)'
;MNPVDIEYVKKCRFVVASETFDGYDVPHQPSNISIRSKKLFCFLMVVDEVSLKYLWHDKRTYAIAQHKHHRSIYEEADANKRRKRYARLLIDLQMNIYYYEGMEPWSLKKNTISGSDVPEGAIIIREHTALSNLFNCLWFNEVNLFTPRDQLSFGYIVYRLRGLFKFFMFQNCEYNSLFVLYLHTREHSSKVEWIKSLSEFKGNGSSMKESRGGFGLWTPYPKNLDSVILPPVVRTSKAG
;
A
#
# COMPACT_ATOMS: atom_id res chain seq x y z
N MET A 1 5.45 15.91 21.66
CA MET A 1 6.81 15.52 21.20
C MET A 1 7.80 16.46 21.87
N ASN A 2 8.92 15.99 22.43
CA ASN A 2 9.83 16.86 23.18
C ASN A 2 10.59 17.79 22.19
N PRO A 3 10.89 19.05 22.57
CA PRO A 3 11.49 20.04 21.67
C PRO A 3 12.77 19.57 20.97
N VAL A 4 13.60 18.75 21.64
CA VAL A 4 14.84 18.21 21.07
C VAL A 4 14.56 17.22 19.93
N ASP A 5 13.50 16.41 20.05
CA ASP A 5 13.13 15.45 19.00
C ASP A 5 12.51 16.18 17.81
N ILE A 6 11.73 17.23 18.07
CA ILE A 6 11.21 18.13 17.03
C ILE A 6 12.38 18.79 16.29
N GLU A 7 13.41 19.24 17.00
CA GLU A 7 14.60 19.85 16.39
C GLU A 7 15.44 18.84 15.61
N TYR A 8 15.58 17.60 16.10
CA TYR A 8 16.27 16.53 15.41
C TYR A 8 15.56 16.12 14.13
N VAL A 9 14.23 15.89 14.18
CA VAL A 9 13.42 15.53 13.01
C VAL A 9 13.35 16.67 12.01
N LYS A 10 13.39 17.93 12.45
CA LYS A 10 13.53 19.09 11.54
C LYS A 10 14.82 19.08 10.71
N LYS A 11 15.86 18.34 11.15
CA LYS A 11 17.10 18.13 10.38
C LYS A 11 17.01 16.89 9.48
N CYS A 12 16.05 16.00 9.69
CA CYS A 12 15.84 14.83 8.85
C CYS A 12 15.32 15.26 7.48
N ARG A 13 16.16 15.09 6.46
CA ARG A 13 15.77 15.29 5.07
C ARG A 13 14.93 14.14 4.52
N PHE A 14 15.15 12.93 5.06
CA PHE A 14 14.52 11.69 4.60
C PHE A 14 13.88 10.92 5.75
N VAL A 15 12.77 10.25 5.43
CA VAL A 15 12.17 9.23 6.30
C VAL A 15 12.18 7.91 5.55
N VAL A 16 12.70 6.89 6.22
CA VAL A 16 12.59 5.50 5.78
C VAL A 16 11.37 4.92 6.49
N ALA A 17 10.38 4.50 5.72
CA ALA A 17 9.22 3.80 6.23
C ALA A 17 9.23 2.36 5.75
N SER A 18 9.09 1.43 6.68
CA SER A 18 8.75 0.05 6.34
C SER A 18 7.26 -0.09 6.61
N GLU A 19 6.48 -0.27 5.55
CA GLU A 19 5.09 -0.74 5.59
C GLU A 19 4.55 -0.73 4.15
N THR A 20 4.17 -1.90 3.63
CA THR A 20 2.85 -1.99 3.01
C THR A 20 1.86 -2.38 4.09
N PHE A 21 0.74 -1.67 4.21
CA PHE A 21 -0.30 -1.84 5.23
C PHE A 21 -1.05 -3.19 5.15
N ASP A 22 -0.40 -4.35 5.10
CA ASP A 22 -1.09 -5.56 5.57
C ASP A 22 -1.25 -5.36 7.07
N GLY A 23 -2.47 -5.04 7.52
CA GLY A 23 -2.79 -4.49 8.84
C GLY A 23 -2.50 -5.40 10.05
N TYR A 24 -1.44 -6.20 10.01
CA TYR A 24 -1.16 -7.28 10.93
C TYR A 24 0.33 -7.42 11.25
N ASP A 25 1.20 -6.57 10.69
CA ASP A 25 2.64 -6.65 10.95
C ASP A 25 2.99 -5.92 12.24
N VAL A 26 3.53 -6.64 13.22
CA VAL A 26 4.25 -6.07 14.36
C VAL A 26 5.73 -6.02 13.96
N PRO A 27 6.31 -4.84 13.68
CA PRO A 27 7.71 -4.74 13.33
C PRO A 27 8.60 -5.18 14.49
N HIS A 28 9.67 -5.92 14.21
CA HIS A 28 10.71 -6.19 15.19
C HIS A 28 11.38 -4.87 15.59
N GLN A 29 11.19 -4.45 16.85
CA GLN A 29 11.85 -3.26 17.36
C GLN A 29 13.33 -3.53 17.62
N PRO A 30 14.23 -2.56 17.36
CA PRO A 30 15.63 -2.69 17.72
C PRO A 30 15.78 -2.94 19.22
N SER A 31 16.62 -3.91 19.57
CA SER A 31 17.18 -3.99 20.91
C SER A 31 18.26 -2.91 21.08
N ASN A 32 18.47 -2.44 22.31
CA ASN A 32 19.53 -1.47 22.66
C ASN A 32 19.32 0.01 22.22
N ILE A 33 18.07 0.49 22.18
CA ILE A 33 17.74 1.92 22.02
C ILE A 33 17.15 2.52 23.32
N SER A 34 17.28 3.85 23.48
CA SER A 34 16.83 4.54 24.69
C SER A 34 15.33 4.36 24.95
N ILE A 35 14.91 4.35 26.22
CA ILE A 35 13.49 4.26 26.62
C ILE A 35 12.65 5.36 25.96
N ARG A 36 13.27 6.54 25.75
CA ARG A 36 12.65 7.66 25.04
C ARG A 36 12.48 7.37 23.56
N SER A 37 13.51 6.85 22.88
CA SER A 37 13.45 6.46 21.47
C SER A 37 12.41 5.37 21.22
N LYS A 38 12.28 4.40 22.13
CA LYS A 38 11.21 3.36 22.09
C LYS A 38 9.80 3.94 22.18
N LYS A 39 9.63 5.09 22.83
CA LYS A 39 8.35 5.80 22.96
C LYS A 39 8.10 6.82 21.84
N LEU A 40 9.15 7.20 21.08
CA LEU A 40 9.10 8.27 20.09
C LEU A 40 9.08 7.78 18.64
N PHE A 41 9.79 6.68 18.36
CA PHE A 41 9.92 6.12 17.03
C PHE A 41 9.26 4.74 17.00
N CYS A 42 8.35 4.52 16.05
CA CYS A 42 7.65 3.24 15.90
C CYS A 42 8.59 2.12 15.41
N PHE A 43 9.67 2.46 14.69
CA PHE A 43 10.78 1.59 14.30
C PHE A 43 12.03 2.43 13.97
N LEU A 44 13.22 1.82 13.99
CA LEU A 44 14.49 2.44 13.57
C LEU A 44 15.12 1.52 12.51
N MET A 45 15.57 2.09 11.40
CA MET A 45 16.28 1.38 10.33
C MET A 45 17.65 2.01 10.12
N VAL A 46 18.67 1.18 9.95
CA VAL A 46 20.03 1.61 9.57
C VAL A 46 20.25 1.15 8.13
N VAL A 47 20.71 2.06 7.28
CA VAL A 47 21.02 1.81 5.87
C VAL A 47 22.44 2.31 5.64
N ASP A 48 23.29 1.51 5.01
CA ASP A 48 24.65 1.94 4.65
C ASP A 48 24.64 2.97 3.52
N GLU A 49 25.73 3.71 3.35
CA GLU A 49 25.81 4.80 2.37
C GLU A 49 25.65 4.33 0.92
N VAL A 50 26.10 3.11 0.59
CA VAL A 50 26.01 2.55 -0.76
C VAL A 50 24.55 2.24 -1.09
N SER A 51 23.85 1.56 -0.17
CA SER A 51 22.42 1.27 -0.29
C SER A 51 21.58 2.55 -0.33
N LEU A 52 21.89 3.54 0.51
CA LEU A 52 21.18 4.82 0.51
C LEU A 52 21.35 5.56 -0.83
N LYS A 53 22.57 5.59 -1.38
CA LYS A 53 22.85 6.25 -2.67
C LYS A 53 22.12 5.55 -3.83
N TYR A 54 22.05 4.22 -3.81
CA TYR A 54 21.29 3.45 -4.78
C TYR A 54 19.80 3.75 -4.71
N LEU A 55 19.22 3.75 -3.50
CA LEU A 55 17.79 4.04 -3.33
C LEU A 55 17.46 5.50 -3.65
N TRP A 56 18.42 6.41 -3.45
CA TRP A 56 18.36 7.82 -3.86
C TRP A 56 18.65 8.03 -5.36
N HIS A 57 18.36 7.05 -6.22
CA HIS A 57 18.58 7.15 -7.66
C HIS A 57 17.86 8.38 -8.26
N ASP A 58 18.56 9.16 -9.09
CA ASP A 58 18.06 10.36 -9.78
C ASP A 58 17.39 11.43 -8.89
N LYS A 59 17.68 11.49 -7.59
CA LYS A 59 16.99 12.40 -6.64
C LYS A 59 15.45 12.22 -6.65
N ARG A 60 14.98 11.00 -6.91
CA ARG A 60 13.54 10.70 -6.87
C ARG A 60 13.07 10.77 -5.42
N THR A 61 11.90 11.38 -5.22
CA THR A 61 11.35 11.63 -3.88
C THR A 61 10.88 10.38 -3.16
N TYR A 62 10.83 9.23 -3.85
CA TYR A 62 10.37 7.93 -3.39
C TYR A 62 11.21 6.82 -4.00
N ALA A 63 11.58 5.82 -3.21
CA ALA A 63 12.06 4.53 -3.68
C ALA A 63 11.22 3.41 -3.07
N ILE A 64 10.68 2.53 -3.90
CA ILE A 64 9.79 1.44 -3.47
C ILE A 64 10.06 0.18 -4.27
N ALA A 65 9.99 -0.98 -3.62
CA ALA A 65 10.20 -2.24 -4.31
C ALA A 65 9.01 -2.53 -5.24
N GLN A 66 9.28 -3.17 -6.38
CA GLN A 66 8.27 -3.60 -7.33
C GLN A 66 7.75 -4.99 -6.97
N HIS A 67 6.42 -5.18 -6.97
CA HIS A 67 5.84 -6.49 -6.67
C HIS A 67 6.36 -7.58 -7.62
N LYS A 68 6.69 -8.74 -7.05
CA LYS A 68 7.40 -9.81 -7.77
C LYS A 68 6.67 -10.31 -9.02
N HIS A 69 5.35 -10.38 -8.97
CA HIS A 69 4.54 -11.08 -9.98
C HIS A 69 3.45 -10.23 -10.62
N HIS A 70 2.90 -9.26 -9.88
CA HIS A 70 1.78 -8.44 -10.36
C HIS A 70 2.28 -7.09 -10.79
N ARG A 71 1.74 -6.61 -11.91
CA ARG A 71 2.02 -5.28 -12.43
C ARG A 71 0.79 -4.39 -12.40
N SER A 72 -0.40 -5.00 -12.49
CA SER A 72 -1.68 -4.32 -12.44
C SER A 72 -2.33 -4.48 -11.07
N ILE A 73 -2.93 -3.41 -10.54
CA ILE A 73 -3.72 -3.51 -9.30
C ILE A 73 -4.89 -4.49 -9.42
N TYR A 74 -5.40 -4.72 -10.64
CA TYR A 74 -6.47 -5.69 -10.90
C TYR A 74 -5.98 -7.14 -10.75
N GLU A 75 -4.71 -7.41 -11.07
CA GLU A 75 -4.07 -8.71 -10.82
C GLU A 75 -3.88 -8.93 -9.31
N GLU A 76 -3.40 -7.91 -8.60
CA GLU A 76 -3.24 -7.95 -7.14
C GLU A 76 -4.60 -8.11 -6.43
N ALA A 77 -5.64 -7.44 -6.89
CA ALA A 77 -7.00 -7.57 -6.37
C ALA A 77 -7.53 -9.01 -6.53
N ASP A 78 -7.32 -9.63 -7.69
CA ASP A 78 -7.68 -11.03 -7.91
C ASP A 78 -6.90 -11.99 -6.99
N ALA A 79 -5.60 -11.75 -6.81
CA ALA A 79 -4.77 -12.51 -5.89
C ALA A 79 -5.23 -12.39 -4.43
N ASN A 80 -5.59 -11.18 -3.98
CA ASN A 80 -6.14 -10.94 -2.65
C ASN A 80 -7.45 -11.70 -2.43
N LYS A 81 -8.35 -11.72 -3.43
CA LYS A 81 -9.59 -12.50 -3.38
C LYS A 81 -9.32 -14.00 -3.27
N ARG A 82 -8.45 -14.57 -4.12
CA ARG A 82 -8.14 -16.01 -4.12
C ARG A 82 -7.47 -16.48 -2.84
N ARG A 83 -6.59 -15.65 -2.28
CA ARG A 83 -5.86 -15.94 -1.03
C ARG A 83 -6.67 -15.61 0.22
N LYS A 84 -7.92 -15.14 0.06
CA LYS A 84 -8.81 -14.72 1.14
C LYS A 84 -8.13 -13.71 2.08
N ARG A 85 -7.52 -12.69 1.47
CA ARG A 85 -6.82 -11.63 2.20
C ARG A 85 -7.77 -10.53 2.69
N TYR A 86 -8.92 -10.39 2.04
CA TYR A 86 -10.01 -9.50 2.41
C TYR A 86 -11.33 -9.94 1.76
N ALA A 87 -12.46 -9.35 2.16
CA ALA A 87 -13.76 -9.66 1.60
C ALA A 87 -13.81 -9.43 0.08
N ARG A 88 -14.23 -10.45 -0.66
CA ARG A 88 -14.30 -10.40 -2.12
C ARG A 88 -15.16 -9.25 -2.65
N LEU A 89 -16.33 -9.06 -2.08
CA LEU A 89 -17.27 -7.99 -2.48
C LEU A 89 -16.69 -6.59 -2.30
N LEU A 90 -15.90 -6.38 -1.25
CA LEU A 90 -15.31 -5.07 -0.95
C LEU A 90 -14.15 -4.76 -1.89
N ILE A 91 -13.34 -5.77 -2.21
CA ILE A 91 -12.31 -5.65 -3.25
C ILE A 91 -12.97 -5.35 -4.61
N ASP A 92 -14.01 -6.10 -4.98
CA ASP A 92 -14.71 -5.89 -6.26
C ASP A 92 -15.33 -4.49 -6.35
N LEU A 93 -15.93 -3.99 -5.26
CA LEU A 93 -16.45 -2.62 -5.19
C LEU A 93 -15.34 -1.57 -5.38
N GLN A 94 -14.20 -1.72 -4.70
CA GLN A 94 -13.07 -0.80 -4.84
C GLN A 94 -12.55 -0.78 -6.29
N MET A 95 -12.37 -1.95 -6.91
CA MET A 95 -11.92 -2.05 -8.30
C MET A 95 -12.93 -1.47 -9.29
N ASN A 96 -14.23 -1.66 -9.06
CA ASN A 96 -15.28 -1.08 -9.89
C ASN A 96 -15.23 0.46 -9.84
N ILE A 97 -15.04 1.04 -8.66
CA ILE A 97 -14.90 2.48 -8.50
C ILE A 97 -13.67 2.98 -9.26
N TYR A 98 -12.51 2.34 -9.08
CA TYR A 98 -11.28 2.76 -9.75
C TYR A 98 -11.38 2.67 -11.27
N TYR A 99 -12.00 1.61 -11.79
CA TYR A 99 -12.22 1.45 -13.22
C TYR A 99 -13.24 2.46 -13.76
N TYR A 100 -14.33 2.70 -13.05
CA TYR A 100 -15.33 3.70 -13.40
C TYR A 100 -14.74 5.11 -13.48
N GLU A 101 -13.79 5.42 -12.60
CA GLU A 101 -13.05 6.69 -12.62
C GLU A 101 -11.97 6.77 -13.71
N GLY A 102 -11.84 5.75 -14.55
CA GLY A 102 -10.98 5.75 -15.74
C GLY A 102 -9.59 5.15 -15.50
N MET A 103 -9.35 4.45 -14.39
CA MET A 103 -8.08 3.75 -14.18
C MET A 103 -8.05 2.45 -14.98
N GLU A 104 -7.56 2.50 -16.21
CA GLU A 104 -7.34 1.30 -17.02
C GLU A 104 -6.24 0.39 -16.42
N PRO A 105 -6.26 -0.93 -16.69
CA PRO A 105 -5.18 -1.83 -16.30
C PRO A 105 -3.80 -1.35 -16.72
N TRP A 106 -2.80 -1.78 -15.97
CA TRP A 106 -1.42 -1.60 -16.36
C TRP A 106 -1.13 -2.30 -17.70
N SER A 107 -0.35 -1.66 -18.58
CA SER A 107 0.13 -2.27 -19.82
C SER A 107 1.49 -1.72 -20.22
N LEU A 108 2.28 -2.48 -20.97
CA LEU A 108 3.60 -2.07 -21.48
C LEU A 108 3.54 -0.81 -22.38
N LYS A 109 2.40 -0.56 -23.02
CA LYS A 109 2.18 0.62 -23.88
C LYS A 109 1.85 1.87 -23.07
N LYS A 110 1.37 1.69 -21.85
CA LYS A 110 1.18 2.78 -20.88
C LYS A 110 2.60 3.21 -20.51
N ASN A 111 3.02 4.37 -21.01
CA ASN A 111 4.32 4.97 -20.71
C ASN A 111 4.36 5.49 -19.26
N THR A 112 3.97 4.64 -18.30
CA THR A 112 3.98 4.97 -16.89
C THR A 112 5.43 5.07 -16.45
N ILE A 113 5.73 6.13 -15.71
CA ILE A 113 7.05 6.40 -15.11
C ILE A 113 7.52 5.20 -14.25
N SER A 114 6.57 4.39 -13.78
CA SER A 114 6.78 3.11 -13.11
C SER A 114 6.49 1.93 -14.03
N GLY A 115 7.38 0.93 -14.03
CA GLY A 115 7.16 -0.34 -14.71
C GLY A 115 6.11 -1.25 -14.04
N SER A 116 5.34 -0.75 -13.05
CA SER A 116 4.28 -1.44 -12.30
C SER A 116 3.38 -0.42 -11.59
N ASP A 117 2.13 -0.79 -11.34
CA ASP A 117 1.20 -0.09 -10.44
C ASP A 117 1.17 -0.71 -9.04
N VAL A 118 1.86 -1.84 -8.83
CA VAL A 118 1.81 -2.64 -7.59
C VAL A 118 3.17 -2.61 -6.88
N PRO A 119 3.24 -2.07 -5.65
CA PRO A 119 4.45 -2.05 -4.84
C PRO A 119 4.66 -3.34 -4.02
N GLU A 120 5.89 -3.58 -3.59
CA GLU A 120 6.30 -4.67 -2.70
C GLU A 120 6.72 -4.16 -1.31
N GLY A 121 6.43 -4.98 -0.31
CA GLY A 121 6.01 -4.54 1.01
C GLY A 121 7.03 -4.13 2.05
N ALA A 122 8.20 -3.66 1.67
CA ALA A 122 9.26 -3.57 2.67
C ALA A 122 9.71 -2.16 3.00
N ILE A 123 10.00 -1.32 1.99
CA ILE A 123 10.76 -0.08 2.22
C ILE A 123 10.35 1.02 1.26
N ILE A 124 10.08 2.18 1.85
CA ILE A 124 9.85 3.45 1.20
C ILE A 124 10.88 4.44 1.74
N ILE A 125 11.83 4.84 0.90
CA ILE A 125 12.66 6.01 1.20
C ILE A 125 11.99 7.22 0.59
N ARG A 126 11.62 8.20 1.42
CA ARG A 126 10.98 9.44 0.94
C ARG A 126 11.68 10.72 1.40
N GLU A 127 11.79 11.68 0.50
CA GLU A 127 12.12 13.08 0.83
C GLU A 127 10.86 13.82 1.27
N HIS A 128 10.98 14.63 2.33
CA HIS A 128 9.90 15.49 2.78
C HIS A 128 9.68 16.67 1.81
N THR A 129 8.73 16.46 0.90
CA THR A 129 8.24 17.48 -0.04
C THR A 129 6.73 17.66 0.11
N ALA A 130 6.19 18.81 -0.31
CA ALA A 130 4.75 19.03 -0.33
C ALA A 130 4.00 17.93 -1.12
N LEU A 131 4.59 17.48 -2.24
CA LEU A 131 4.03 16.41 -3.07
C LEU A 131 4.07 15.05 -2.37
N SER A 132 5.17 14.71 -1.69
CA SER A 132 5.23 13.48 -0.88
C SER A 132 4.16 13.48 0.21
N ASN A 133 3.98 14.60 0.91
CA ASN A 133 3.00 14.71 1.99
C ASN A 133 1.57 14.57 1.44
N LEU A 134 1.28 15.20 0.30
CA LEU A 134 0.01 15.05 -0.40
C LEU A 134 -0.23 13.59 -0.81
N PHE A 135 0.76 12.93 -1.42
CA PHE A 135 0.66 11.51 -1.81
C PHE A 135 0.31 10.62 -0.61
N ASN A 136 1.04 10.74 0.50
CA ASN A 136 0.76 9.91 1.69
C ASN A 136 -0.61 10.21 2.30
N CYS A 137 -1.04 11.48 2.30
CA CYS A 137 -2.36 11.85 2.80
C CYS A 137 -3.47 11.20 1.95
N LEU A 138 -3.36 11.31 0.62
CA LEU A 138 -4.31 10.69 -0.31
C LEU A 138 -4.30 9.16 -0.20
N TRP A 139 -3.11 8.56 -0.13
CA TRP A 139 -2.97 7.11 -0.03
C TRP A 139 -3.51 6.58 1.29
N PHE A 140 -3.21 7.23 2.41
CA PHE A 140 -3.79 6.91 3.71
C PHE A 140 -5.31 7.05 3.69
N ASN A 141 -5.84 8.11 3.06
CA ASN A 141 -7.28 8.28 2.92
C ASN A 141 -7.91 7.12 2.14
N GLU A 142 -7.29 6.63 1.06
CA GLU A 142 -7.79 5.47 0.31
C GLU A 142 -7.73 4.17 1.11
N VAL A 143 -6.61 3.89 1.78
CA VAL A 143 -6.44 2.71 2.65
C VAL A 143 -7.48 2.73 3.77
N ASN A 144 -7.66 3.90 4.39
CA ASN A 144 -8.66 4.10 5.43
C ASN A 144 -10.08 4.07 4.85
N LEU A 145 -10.35 4.56 3.64
CA LEU A 145 -11.70 4.65 3.09
C LEU A 145 -12.20 3.30 2.54
N PHE A 146 -11.30 2.51 1.96
CA PHE A 146 -11.60 1.25 1.31
C PHE A 146 -11.01 0.05 2.06
N THR A 147 -10.18 -0.73 1.37
CA THR A 147 -9.54 -1.89 1.95
C THR A 147 -8.20 -1.47 2.53
N PRO A 148 -7.78 -2.06 3.66
CA PRO A 148 -6.45 -1.80 4.20
C PRO A 148 -5.32 -2.31 3.27
N ARG A 149 -5.66 -2.97 2.14
CA ARG A 149 -4.71 -3.49 1.14
C ARG A 149 -4.16 -2.36 0.29
N ASP A 150 -3.16 -1.70 0.82
CA ASP A 150 -2.51 -0.53 0.25
C ASP A 150 -1.84 -0.74 -1.12
N GLN A 151 -1.44 -1.96 -1.45
CA GLN A 151 -0.99 -2.32 -2.79
C GLN A 151 -2.06 -2.02 -3.86
N LEU A 152 -3.35 -2.07 -3.49
CA LEU A 152 -4.47 -1.75 -4.39
C LEU A 152 -4.63 -0.23 -4.57
N SER A 153 -4.51 0.55 -3.49
CA SER A 153 -4.70 2.00 -3.52
C SER A 153 -3.46 2.76 -4.00
N PHE A 154 -2.25 2.20 -3.88
CA PHE A 154 -1.02 2.83 -4.35
C PHE A 154 -1.10 3.21 -5.83
N GLY A 155 -1.37 2.22 -6.69
CA GLY A 155 -1.45 2.43 -8.13
C GLY A 155 -2.52 3.45 -8.53
N TYR A 156 -3.64 3.45 -7.80
CA TYR A 156 -4.73 4.39 -8.02
C TYR A 156 -4.36 5.83 -7.65
N ILE A 157 -3.67 6.07 -6.53
CA ILE A 157 -3.19 7.41 -6.19
C ILE A 157 -2.12 7.89 -7.17
N VAL A 158 -1.20 7.01 -7.60
CA VAL A 158 -0.22 7.35 -8.65
C VAL A 158 -0.94 7.79 -9.94
N TYR A 159 -1.96 7.04 -10.35
CA TYR A 159 -2.81 7.40 -11.49
C TYR A 159 -3.48 8.78 -11.30
N ARG A 160 -4.09 9.03 -10.14
CA ARG A 160 -4.75 10.31 -9.83
C ARG A 160 -3.80 11.51 -9.84
N LEU A 161 -2.53 11.32 -9.49
CA LEU A 161 -1.50 12.35 -9.52
C LEU A 161 -0.88 12.58 -10.91
N ARG A 162 -1.31 11.85 -11.96
CA ARG A 162 -1.01 12.12 -13.38
C ARG A 162 0.48 12.39 -13.69
N GLY A 163 1.38 11.62 -13.07
CA GLY A 163 2.82 11.72 -13.31
C GLY A 163 3.53 12.88 -12.59
N LEU A 164 2.81 13.69 -11.80
CA LEU A 164 3.44 14.65 -10.89
C LEU A 164 4.31 13.93 -9.86
N PHE A 165 3.82 12.80 -9.35
CA PHE A 165 4.52 11.98 -8.38
C PHE A 165 5.63 11.15 -9.05
N LYS A 166 6.89 11.54 -8.82
CA LYS A 166 8.06 10.85 -9.33
C LYS A 166 8.65 9.93 -8.26
N PHE A 167 8.74 8.65 -8.60
CA PHE A 167 9.25 7.61 -7.72
C PHE A 167 10.13 6.64 -8.50
N PHE A 168 11.02 5.96 -7.77
CA PHE A 168 11.89 4.91 -8.26
C PHE A 168 11.29 3.56 -7.84
N MET A 169 11.01 2.69 -8.81
CA MET A 169 10.66 1.30 -8.53
C MET A 169 11.83 0.40 -8.89
N PHE A 170 12.42 -0.25 -7.90
CA PHE A 170 13.49 -1.23 -8.10
C PHE A 170 12.94 -2.66 -8.13
N GLN A 171 13.64 -3.56 -8.83
CA GLN A 171 13.18 -4.93 -9.04
C GLN A 171 13.18 -5.73 -7.73
N ASN A 172 12.28 -6.71 -7.64
CA ASN A 172 12.22 -7.59 -6.47
C ASN A 172 13.51 -8.40 -6.25
N CYS A 173 14.33 -8.65 -7.27
CA CYS A 173 15.63 -9.30 -7.09
C CYS A 173 16.61 -8.41 -6.31
N GLU A 174 16.66 -7.11 -6.63
CA GLU A 174 17.47 -6.12 -5.93
C GLU A 174 16.98 -5.96 -4.49
N TYR A 175 15.66 -5.95 -4.31
CA TYR A 175 15.02 -5.98 -2.99
C TYR A 175 15.55 -7.13 -2.10
N ASN A 176 15.54 -8.37 -2.59
CA ASN A 176 16.02 -9.53 -1.81
C ASN A 176 17.52 -9.49 -1.51
N SER A 177 18.30 -8.69 -2.25
CA SER A 177 19.74 -8.52 -2.00
C SER A 177 20.05 -7.44 -0.96
N LEU A 178 19.15 -6.46 -0.83
CA LEU A 178 19.32 -5.31 0.07
C LEU A 178 18.66 -5.53 1.42
N PHE A 179 17.62 -6.37 1.47
CA PHE A 179 16.74 -6.45 2.64
C PHE A 179 16.50 -7.88 3.09
N VAL A 180 16.52 -8.07 4.41
CA VAL A 180 16.15 -9.34 5.06
C VAL A 180 14.76 -9.18 5.63
N LEU A 181 13.83 -9.99 5.11
CA LEU A 181 12.49 -10.11 5.68
C LEU A 181 12.54 -10.99 6.93
N TYR A 182 12.15 -10.43 8.05
CA TYR A 182 11.80 -11.23 9.22
C TYR A 182 10.35 -11.69 9.05
N LEU A 183 10.14 -13.00 9.11
CA LEU A 183 8.81 -13.58 8.98
C LEU A 183 7.92 -13.09 10.11
N HIS A 184 6.75 -12.55 9.77
CA HIS A 184 5.73 -12.22 10.76
C HIS A 184 4.83 -13.43 11.02
N THR A 185 4.29 -13.50 12.25
CA THR A 185 3.20 -14.42 12.54
C THR A 185 1.99 -13.90 11.79
N ARG A 186 1.54 -14.64 10.78
CA ARG A 186 0.33 -14.31 10.04
C ARG A 186 -0.84 -14.30 11.03
N GLU A 187 -1.31 -13.13 11.45
CA GLU A 187 -2.62 -13.07 12.10
C GLU A 187 -3.65 -13.55 11.08
N HIS A 188 -4.51 -14.47 11.54
CA HIS A 188 -5.57 -14.99 10.71
C HIS A 188 -6.50 -13.87 10.28
N SER A 189 -7.06 -14.08 9.10
CA SER A 189 -7.84 -13.12 8.34
C SER A 189 -8.96 -12.46 9.11
N SER A 190 -9.17 -11.19 8.77
CA SER A 190 -10.32 -10.40 9.14
C SER A 190 -11.63 -11.21 9.18
N LYS A 191 -12.47 -10.98 10.20
CA LYS A 191 -13.85 -11.49 10.22
C LYS A 191 -14.64 -11.09 8.96
N VAL A 192 -14.25 -10.00 8.32
CA VAL A 192 -14.90 -9.47 7.11
C VAL A 192 -14.72 -10.39 5.90
N GLU A 193 -13.70 -11.25 5.88
CA GLU A 193 -13.46 -12.24 4.82
C GLU A 193 -14.71 -13.07 4.49
N TRP A 194 -15.48 -13.42 5.51
CA TRP A 194 -16.51 -14.46 5.44
C TRP A 194 -17.85 -13.98 4.87
N ILE A 195 -17.95 -12.69 4.55
CA ILE A 195 -19.19 -12.09 4.08
C ILE A 195 -19.50 -12.46 2.65
N LYS A 196 -20.75 -12.86 2.43
CA LYS A 196 -21.25 -13.30 1.12
C LYS A 196 -22.11 -12.25 0.43
N SER A 197 -22.61 -11.25 1.16
CA SER A 197 -23.47 -10.19 0.62
C SER A 197 -23.33 -8.86 1.40
N LEU A 198 -23.50 -7.72 0.73
CA LEU A 198 -23.50 -6.41 1.40
C LEU A 198 -24.69 -6.25 2.37
N SER A 199 -25.77 -7.00 2.18
CA SER A 199 -26.96 -7.00 3.06
C SER A 199 -26.69 -7.62 4.43
N GLU A 200 -25.73 -8.55 4.56
CA GLU A 200 -25.34 -9.15 5.85
C GLU A 200 -24.85 -8.11 6.87
N PHE A 201 -24.37 -6.96 6.40
CA PHE A 201 -23.92 -5.85 7.25
C PHE A 201 -25.01 -5.00 7.88
N LYS A 202 -26.26 -5.09 7.41
CA LYS A 202 -27.38 -4.26 7.90
C LYS A 202 -28.07 -4.85 9.14
N GLY A 203 -27.65 -6.04 9.61
CA GLY A 203 -28.22 -6.75 10.76
C GLY A 203 -27.17 -7.42 11.65
N ASN A 204 -27.27 -8.75 11.86
CA ASN A 204 -26.37 -9.55 12.72
C ASN A 204 -24.88 -9.49 12.33
N GLY A 205 -24.55 -9.06 11.11
CA GLY A 205 -23.18 -8.87 10.62
C GLY A 205 -22.56 -7.51 10.90
N SER A 206 -23.20 -6.63 11.68
CA SER A 206 -22.57 -5.39 12.16
C SER A 206 -21.29 -5.66 12.96
N SER A 207 -21.23 -6.78 13.70
CA SER A 207 -20.04 -7.25 14.42
C SER A 207 -18.90 -7.75 13.51
N MET A 208 -19.17 -7.96 12.22
CA MET A 208 -18.20 -8.35 11.20
C MET A 208 -17.60 -7.13 10.47
N LYS A 209 -18.13 -5.92 10.70
CA LYS A 209 -17.50 -4.69 10.23
C LYS A 209 -16.21 -4.46 11.01
N GLU A 210 -15.11 -4.34 10.28
CA GLU A 210 -13.88 -3.91 10.90
C GLU A 210 -13.91 -2.42 11.19
N SER A 211 -13.33 -2.02 12.31
CA SER A 211 -13.08 -0.61 12.62
C SER A 211 -11.98 0.01 11.74
N ARG A 212 -11.25 -0.81 10.97
CA ARG A 212 -10.10 -0.42 10.15
C ARG A 212 -10.43 -0.14 8.68
N GLY A 213 -11.57 -0.66 8.18
CA GLY A 213 -12.12 -0.30 6.88
C GLY A 213 -13.10 0.86 7.06
N GLY A 214 -12.81 2.00 6.48
CA GLY A 214 -13.56 3.23 6.69
C GLY A 214 -14.79 3.37 5.82
N PHE A 215 -15.39 4.55 5.89
CA PHE A 215 -16.78 4.78 5.50
C PHE A 215 -17.09 4.51 4.03
N GLY A 216 -16.12 4.55 3.11
CA GLY A 216 -16.38 4.54 1.67
C GLY A 216 -16.85 3.22 1.11
N LEU A 217 -16.57 2.11 1.80
CA LEU A 217 -17.19 0.81 1.49
C LEU A 217 -18.61 0.68 2.05
N TRP A 218 -18.93 1.48 3.07
CA TRP A 218 -20.19 1.39 3.80
C TRP A 218 -21.23 2.39 3.30
N THR A 219 -20.77 3.50 2.72
CA THR A 219 -21.59 4.49 2.04
C THR A 219 -21.71 4.13 0.57
N PRO A 220 -22.93 4.12 -0.01
CA PRO A 220 -23.09 3.92 -1.44
C PRO A 220 -22.25 4.93 -2.23
N TYR A 221 -21.49 4.44 -3.21
CA TYR A 221 -20.81 5.30 -4.16
C TYR A 221 -21.88 6.10 -4.94
N PRO A 222 -21.74 7.42 -5.13
CA PRO A 222 -22.80 8.26 -5.66
C PRO A 222 -23.15 7.98 -7.14
N LYS A 223 -22.36 7.16 -7.84
CA LYS A 223 -22.58 6.79 -9.24
C LYS A 223 -23.02 5.33 -9.36
N ASN A 224 -23.76 5.05 -10.43
CA ASN A 224 -24.16 3.68 -10.76
C ASN A 224 -22.95 2.88 -11.26
N LEU A 225 -22.64 1.77 -10.57
CA LEU A 225 -21.54 0.86 -10.89
C LEU A 225 -22.02 -0.43 -11.60
N ASP A 226 -23.32 -0.63 -11.80
CA ASP A 226 -23.89 -1.87 -12.36
C ASP A 226 -23.47 -2.13 -13.81
N SER A 227 -23.09 -1.09 -14.55
CA SER A 227 -22.59 -1.18 -15.92
C SER A 227 -21.07 -1.38 -16.00
N VAL A 228 -20.36 -1.39 -14.87
CA VAL A 228 -18.91 -1.53 -14.82
C VAL A 228 -18.53 -3.00 -14.99
N ILE A 229 -17.86 -3.31 -16.10
CA ILE A 229 -17.30 -4.63 -16.36
C ILE A 229 -15.79 -4.54 -16.20
N LEU A 230 -15.27 -5.20 -15.15
CA LEU A 230 -13.83 -5.27 -14.94
C LEU A 230 -13.15 -6.10 -16.05
N PRO A 231 -11.93 -5.72 -16.44
CA PRO A 231 -11.18 -6.43 -17.46
C PRO A 231 -10.80 -7.84 -16.96
N PRO A 232 -10.72 -8.84 -17.87
CA PRO A 232 -10.31 -10.18 -17.50
C PRO A 232 -8.85 -10.18 -17.06
N VAL A 233 -8.59 -10.74 -15.88
CA VAL A 233 -7.23 -10.88 -15.33
C VAL A 233 -6.61 -12.16 -15.90
N VAL A 234 -5.54 -12.02 -16.67
CA VAL A 234 -4.78 -13.16 -17.21
C VAL A 234 -3.69 -13.53 -16.22
N ARG A 235 -3.67 -14.81 -15.82
CA ARG A 235 -2.74 -15.30 -14.82
C ARG A 235 -1.33 -15.41 -15.39
N THR A 236 -0.38 -14.67 -14.83
CA THR A 236 1.03 -14.73 -15.23
C THR A 236 1.86 -15.69 -14.38
N SER A 237 1.38 -16.09 -13.19
CA SER A 237 2.03 -17.12 -12.37
C SER A 237 1.06 -17.90 -11.47
N LYS A 238 1.42 -19.14 -11.11
CA LYS A 238 0.65 -19.97 -10.15
C LYS A 238 0.73 -19.45 -8.71
N ALA A 239 1.83 -18.75 -8.39
CA ALA A 239 2.06 -18.17 -7.08
C ALA A 239 1.26 -16.88 -6.90
N GLY A 240 1.06 -16.11 -7.97
CA GLY A 240 0.17 -14.96 -8.06
C GLY A 240 -1.28 -15.34 -7.94
#